data_AF-A0A842PGX9-F1
#
_entry.id   AF-A0A842PGX9-F1
#
_cell.length_a   1.000
_cell.length_b   1.000
_cell.length_c   1.000
_cell.angle_alpha   90.00
_cell.angle_beta   90.00
_cell.angle_gamma   90.00
#
_symmetry.space_group_name_H-M   'P 1'
#
loop_
_entity.id
_entity.type
_entity.pdbx_description
1 polymer ?
#
loop_
_entity_poly.entity_id
_entity_poly.type
_entity_poly.pdbx_seq_one_letter_code
_entity_poly.pdbx_strand_id
1 'polypeptide(L)'
;MIISPNESCYYRVEAYSNTTNGDQYRCYTNPIWVDVLANDTTPPVVTITAPVNGSIVSTSDVTVTGFATDDVGIVGMGYGHCWEGGCRRRGGGPINVSTNVSINWAVSLKEGANTMTVTAYDAAGNSGNASVVVIYDEDNASTAFDTGKPANPYPSIFGTHNGTITPNQTITVSKLYTYSCAGTGGHTEYVRIYNESGTLAEGHWNGYAWDYHNITLTASITLLKDHEYNYTIKTGSYPQIHHTPALPTTNGWINCTEFTDANGRVYYDWIPAIRLYF
;
A
#
# COMPACT_ATOMS: atom_id res chain seq x y z
N MET A 1 1.48 28.95 49.15
CA MET A 1 0.21 29.41 48.54
C MET A 1 -0.15 28.37 47.49
N ILE A 2 -1.19 27.58 47.72
CA ILE A 2 -1.72 26.67 46.69
C ILE A 2 -2.72 27.53 45.90
N ILE A 3 -2.44 27.78 44.62
CA ILE A 3 -3.27 28.61 43.76
C ILE A 3 -4.22 27.67 43.01
N SER A 4 -5.51 27.97 43.04
CA SER A 4 -6.53 27.22 42.30
C SER A 4 -6.35 27.42 40.79
N PRO A 5 -6.62 26.40 39.95
CA PRO A 5 -6.62 26.59 38.50
C PRO A 5 -7.67 27.63 38.07
N ASN A 6 -7.38 28.38 36.99
CA ASN A 6 -8.26 29.33 36.29
C ASN A 6 -8.46 30.74 36.90
N GLU A 7 -7.56 31.22 37.76
CA GLU A 7 -7.50 32.63 38.13
C GLU A 7 -6.17 33.26 37.68
N SER A 8 -6.23 34.43 37.02
CA SER A 8 -5.05 35.24 36.74
C SER A 8 -4.49 35.75 38.08
N CYS A 9 -3.33 35.24 38.47
CA CYS A 9 -2.64 35.74 39.66
C CYS A 9 -1.62 36.82 39.26
N TYR A 10 -1.52 37.86 40.08
CA TYR A 10 -0.39 38.79 40.01
C TYR A 10 0.38 38.71 41.32
N TYR A 11 1.69 38.89 41.24
CA TYR A 11 2.48 39.20 42.44
C TYR A 11 2.74 40.69 42.47
N ARG A 12 2.63 41.29 43.66
CA ARG A 12 3.14 42.63 43.96
C ARG A 12 3.87 42.61 45.30
N VAL A 13 4.91 43.40 45.41
CA VAL A 13 5.59 43.62 46.70
C VAL A 13 4.93 44.83 47.34
N GLU A 14 4.46 44.68 48.58
CA GLU A 14 3.97 45.79 49.41
C GLU A 14 4.97 46.05 50.53
N ALA A 15 5.31 47.32 50.74
CA ALA A 15 6.08 47.75 51.89
C ALA A 15 5.29 48.81 52.68
N TYR A 16 5.37 48.70 54.00
CA TYR A 16 4.70 49.58 54.94
C TYR A 16 5.76 50.29 55.77
N SER A 17 5.74 51.63 55.76
CA SER A 17 6.56 52.45 56.66
C SER A 17 5.73 52.87 57.85
N ASN A 18 6.21 52.60 59.06
CA ASN A 18 5.66 53.13 60.30
C ASN A 18 6.39 54.44 60.63
N THR A 19 5.68 55.56 60.55
CA THR A 19 6.24 56.84 61.01
C THR A 19 5.98 57.05 62.51
N THR A 20 6.84 57.82 63.16
CA THR A 20 6.75 58.12 64.60
C THR A 20 5.47 58.88 65.00
N ASN A 21 4.70 59.39 64.04
CA ASN A 21 3.43 60.10 64.26
C ASN A 21 2.19 59.21 64.07
N GLY A 22 2.35 57.90 63.82
CA GLY A 22 1.24 56.96 63.67
C GLY A 22 0.65 56.86 62.26
N ASP A 23 1.15 57.65 61.29
CA ASP A 23 0.75 57.53 59.89
C ASP A 23 1.48 56.37 59.21
N GLN A 24 0.72 55.52 58.51
CA GLN A 24 1.23 54.36 57.77
C GLN A 24 1.26 54.68 56.26
N TYR A 25 2.46 54.74 55.68
CA TYR A 25 2.61 54.91 54.24
C TYR A 25 2.74 53.55 53.57
N ARG A 26 1.90 53.29 52.55
CA ARG A 26 1.93 52.06 51.73
C ARG A 26 2.51 52.36 50.36
N CYS A 27 3.59 51.69 50.00
CA CYS A 27 4.09 51.65 48.62
C CYS A 27 3.99 50.23 48.06
N TYR A 28 3.68 50.12 46.77
CA TYR A 28 3.55 48.85 46.08
C TYR A 28 4.16 48.95 44.68
N THR A 29 4.74 47.85 44.20
CA THR A 29 5.18 47.74 42.81
C THR A 29 3.98 47.64 41.87
N ASN A 30 4.16 47.99 40.59
CA ASN A 30 3.18 47.63 39.57
C ASN A 30 2.97 46.10 39.59
N PRO A 31 1.72 45.62 39.46
CA PRO A 31 1.45 44.19 39.41
C PRO A 31 2.13 43.58 38.17
N ILE A 32 2.81 42.45 38.36
CA ILE A 32 3.26 41.61 37.26
C ILE A 32 2.26 40.48 37.13
N TRP A 33 1.55 40.48 36.00
CA TRP A 33 0.59 39.44 35.65
C TRP A 33 1.34 38.18 35.25
N VAL A 34 1.03 37.07 35.90
CA VAL A 34 1.49 35.75 35.50
C VAL A 34 0.27 35.02 34.96
N ASP A 35 0.21 34.87 33.65
CA ASP A 35 -0.77 33.98 33.02
C ASP A 35 -0.31 32.55 33.31
N VAL A 36 -0.95 31.92 34.30
CA VAL A 36 -0.88 30.48 34.46
C VAL A 36 -1.66 29.92 33.29
N LEU A 37 -0.96 29.47 32.25
CA LEU A 37 -1.56 28.73 31.13
C LEU A 37 -2.43 27.63 31.76
N ALA A 38 -3.74 27.65 31.50
CA ALA A 38 -4.64 26.63 32.00
C ALA A 38 -4.03 25.26 31.71
N ASN A 39 -3.93 24.41 32.73
CA ASN A 39 -3.32 23.10 32.61
C ASN A 39 -4.29 22.23 31.80
N ASP A 40 -4.27 22.40 30.48
CA ASP A 40 -5.03 21.61 29.54
C ASP A 40 -4.56 20.16 29.64
N THR A 41 -5.52 19.27 29.86
CA THR A 41 -5.29 17.84 30.07
C THR A 41 -6.03 17.00 29.03
N THR A 42 -6.76 17.64 28.10
CA THR A 42 -7.51 16.95 27.06
C THR A 42 -6.56 16.65 25.91
N PRO A 43 -6.33 15.39 25.54
CA PRO A 43 -5.49 15.10 24.38
C PRO A 43 -6.23 15.35 23.07
N PRO A 44 -5.51 15.76 22.00
CA PRO A 44 -6.09 15.84 20.67
C PRO A 44 -6.68 14.51 20.20
N VAL A 45 -7.83 14.55 19.54
CA VAL A 45 -8.48 13.38 18.91
C VAL A 45 -8.12 13.35 17.43
N VAL A 46 -7.55 12.24 16.95
CA VAL A 46 -7.17 12.05 15.55
C VAL A 46 -8.11 11.02 14.90
N THR A 47 -8.67 11.36 13.73
CA THR A 47 -9.51 10.46 12.94
C THR A 47 -8.96 10.35 11.52
N ILE A 48 -8.70 9.12 11.07
CA ILE A 48 -8.34 8.82 9.68
C ILE A 48 -9.59 8.34 8.94
N THR A 49 -9.97 9.04 7.88
CA THR A 49 -11.18 8.75 7.09
C THR A 49 -10.88 7.92 5.85
N ALA A 50 -9.66 8.04 5.30
CA ALA A 50 -9.17 7.16 4.25
C ALA A 50 -7.63 7.06 4.33
N PRO A 51 -7.03 5.93 3.93
CA PRO A 51 -7.68 4.68 3.52
C PRO A 51 -8.37 3.96 4.69
N VAL A 52 -9.34 3.08 4.38
CA VAL A 52 -9.98 2.25 5.40
C VAL A 52 -8.96 1.25 5.95
N ASN A 53 -8.94 1.04 7.26
CA ASN A 53 -8.05 0.08 7.88
C ASN A 53 -8.25 -1.33 7.30
N GLY A 54 -7.16 -1.97 6.88
CA GLY A 54 -7.17 -3.29 6.23
C GLY A 54 -7.43 -3.26 4.72
N SER A 55 -7.49 -2.07 4.08
CA SER A 55 -7.62 -1.97 2.62
C SER A 55 -6.45 -2.69 1.93
N ILE A 56 -6.77 -3.40 0.84
CA ILE A 56 -5.76 -3.99 -0.04
C ILE A 56 -5.73 -3.19 -1.34
N VAL A 57 -4.56 -2.74 -1.77
CA VAL A 57 -4.38 -1.87 -2.94
C VAL A 57 -3.28 -2.40 -3.84
N SER A 58 -3.43 -2.18 -5.15
CA SER A 58 -2.43 -2.55 -6.17
C SER A 58 -1.60 -1.37 -6.67
N THR A 59 -1.85 -0.16 -6.17
CA THR A 59 -1.04 1.02 -6.44
C THR A 59 -0.21 1.39 -5.21
N SER A 60 1.06 1.71 -5.42
CA SER A 60 1.98 2.06 -4.34
C SER A 60 1.75 3.48 -3.79
N ASP A 61 1.05 4.36 -4.51
CA ASP A 61 0.74 5.70 -4.02
C ASP A 61 -0.64 5.77 -3.35
N VAL A 62 -0.66 6.15 -2.07
CA VAL A 62 -1.88 6.35 -1.28
C VAL A 62 -1.83 7.68 -0.55
N THR A 63 -2.99 8.32 -0.41
CA THR A 63 -3.13 9.55 0.39
C THR A 63 -3.94 9.24 1.65
N VAL A 64 -3.33 9.46 2.81
CA VAL A 64 -4.01 9.43 4.11
C VAL A 64 -4.76 10.74 4.30
N THR A 65 -6.07 10.65 4.53
CA THR A 65 -6.96 11.78 4.79
C THR A 65 -7.70 11.61 6.09
N GLY A 66 -8.11 12.73 6.69
CA GLY A 66 -8.78 12.74 7.98
C GLY A 66 -8.74 14.12 8.63
N PHE A 67 -8.91 14.15 9.93
CA PHE A 67 -8.81 15.37 10.72
C PHE A 67 -8.32 15.07 12.14
N ALA A 68 -7.74 16.09 12.77
CA ALA A 68 -7.44 16.09 14.19
C ALA A 68 -8.15 17.28 14.85
N THR A 69 -8.72 17.06 16.04
CA THR A 69 -9.45 18.08 16.81
C THR A 69 -8.99 18.12 18.25
N ASP A 70 -9.06 19.30 18.84
CA ASP A 70 -8.70 19.55 20.24
C ASP A 70 -9.57 20.68 20.81
N ASP A 71 -9.77 20.75 22.14
CA ASP A 71 -10.59 21.78 22.78
C ASP A 71 -9.88 23.13 22.91
N VAL A 72 -8.55 23.15 23.04
CA VAL A 72 -7.74 24.38 23.12
C VAL A 72 -7.05 24.69 21.80
N GLY A 73 -6.35 23.72 21.24
CA GLY A 73 -5.71 23.85 19.94
C GLY A 73 -4.49 22.97 19.73
N ILE A 74 -4.39 22.47 18.51
CA ILE A 74 -3.27 21.65 18.03
C ILE A 74 -2.15 22.57 17.55
N VAL A 75 -0.92 22.29 17.97
CA VAL A 75 0.29 23.04 17.61
C VAL A 75 1.30 22.24 16.77
N GLY A 76 1.12 20.92 16.68
CA GLY A 76 2.02 20.08 15.90
C GLY A 76 1.38 18.82 15.33
N MET A 77 1.92 18.35 14.20
CA MET A 77 1.49 17.12 13.52
C MET A 77 2.69 16.23 13.17
N GLY A 78 2.64 14.97 13.59
CA GLY A 78 3.61 13.93 13.31
C GLY A 78 3.03 12.83 12.42
N TYR A 79 3.90 12.20 11.62
CA TYR A 79 3.53 11.15 10.68
C TYR A 79 4.51 9.98 10.78
N GLY A 80 4.01 8.75 10.82
CA GLY A 80 4.82 7.53 10.88
C GLY A 80 4.37 6.52 9.83
N HIS A 81 5.29 6.03 9.01
CA HIS A 81 5.05 4.97 8.03
C HIS A 81 6.01 3.82 8.31
N CYS A 82 5.46 2.65 8.64
CA CYS A 82 6.23 1.44 8.90
C CYS A 82 5.79 0.31 7.98
N TRP A 83 6.73 -0.54 7.59
CA TRP A 83 6.52 -1.71 6.73
C TRP A 83 7.55 -2.79 7.08
N GLU A 84 7.50 -3.94 6.41
CA GLU A 84 8.50 -4.99 6.61
C GLU A 84 9.90 -4.52 6.19
N GLY A 85 10.82 -4.44 7.15
CA GLY A 85 12.20 -4.00 6.91
C GLY A 85 12.45 -2.50 7.07
N GLY A 86 11.47 -1.69 7.53
CA GLY A 86 11.76 -0.29 7.83
C GLY A 86 10.62 0.55 8.41
N CYS A 87 11.00 1.71 8.94
CA CYS A 87 10.08 2.75 9.39
C CYS A 87 10.63 4.14 9.04
N ARG A 88 9.75 5.04 8.58
CA ARG A 88 9.98 6.47 8.44
C ARG A 88 9.10 7.21 9.42
N ARG A 89 9.68 8.09 10.23
CA ARG A 89 8.94 8.94 11.16
C ARG A 89 9.31 10.39 10.92
N ARG A 90 8.31 11.24 10.83
CA ARG A 90 8.43 12.69 10.83
C ARG A 90 7.81 13.18 12.14
N GLY A 91 8.66 13.70 13.03
CA GLY A 91 8.21 14.29 14.30
C GLY A 91 7.30 15.50 14.09
N GLY A 92 6.60 15.88 15.17
CA GLY A 92 5.61 16.97 15.20
C GLY A 92 6.13 18.27 14.59
N GLY A 93 5.81 18.54 13.32
CA GLY A 93 6.12 19.81 12.69
C GLY A 93 5.19 20.90 13.20
N PRO A 94 5.67 22.12 13.49
CA PRO A 94 4.83 23.19 13.99
C PRO A 94 3.78 23.57 12.96
N ILE A 95 2.56 23.82 13.43
CA ILE A 95 1.46 24.34 12.63
C ILE A 95 0.89 25.61 13.28
N ASN A 96 0.11 26.38 12.53
CA ASN A 96 -0.70 27.44 13.14
C ASN A 96 -1.72 26.79 14.07
N VAL A 97 -1.84 27.34 15.28
CA VAL A 97 -2.75 26.83 16.30
C VAL A 97 -4.17 26.78 15.75
N SER A 98 -4.79 25.60 15.80
CA SER A 98 -6.16 25.37 15.34
C SER A 98 -6.80 24.26 16.16
N THR A 99 -8.08 24.40 16.47
CA THR A 99 -8.90 23.36 17.13
C THR A 99 -9.37 22.27 16.15
N ASN A 100 -9.19 22.47 14.84
CA ASN A 100 -9.48 21.48 13.81
C ASN A 100 -8.44 21.57 12.67
N VAL A 101 -7.77 20.46 12.38
CA VAL A 101 -6.69 20.38 11.39
C VAL A 101 -6.99 19.24 10.43
N SER A 102 -7.07 19.56 9.13
CA SER A 102 -7.21 18.57 8.07
C SER A 102 -5.92 17.78 7.86
N ILE A 103 -6.04 16.46 7.70
CA ILE A 103 -4.94 15.57 7.35
C ILE A 103 -4.99 15.32 5.84
N ASN A 104 -3.85 15.53 5.17
CA ASN A 104 -3.63 15.16 3.78
C ASN A 104 -2.15 14.78 3.62
N TRP A 105 -1.86 13.48 3.67
CA TRP A 105 -0.51 12.95 3.67
C TRP A 105 -0.32 11.88 2.60
N ALA A 106 0.48 12.20 1.58
CA ALA A 106 0.87 11.25 0.55
C ALA A 106 1.95 10.28 1.06
N VAL A 107 1.74 8.98 0.80
CA VAL A 107 2.59 7.87 1.22
C VAL A 107 2.86 6.96 0.03
N SER A 108 4.14 6.68 -0.22
CA SER A 108 4.56 5.64 -1.16
C SER A 108 4.77 4.33 -0.39
N LEU A 109 3.84 3.40 -0.56
CA LEU A 109 3.77 2.09 0.10
C LEU A 109 4.92 1.17 -0.31
N LYS A 110 5.18 0.18 0.54
CA LYS A 110 6.12 -0.92 0.34
C LYS A 110 5.36 -2.23 0.30
N GLU A 111 5.87 -3.22 -0.42
CA GLU A 111 5.16 -4.50 -0.59
C GLU A 111 4.74 -5.09 0.76
N GLY A 112 3.53 -5.64 0.81
CA GLY A 112 2.90 -6.17 2.01
C GLY A 112 2.25 -5.10 2.90
N ALA A 113 2.28 -5.32 4.22
CA ALA A 113 1.57 -4.50 5.18
C ALA A 113 2.30 -3.18 5.48
N ASN A 114 1.58 -2.06 5.33
CA ASN A 114 2.03 -0.70 5.63
C ASN A 114 1.18 -0.13 6.76
N THR A 115 1.82 0.21 7.88
CA THR A 115 1.16 0.91 9.00
C THR A 115 1.43 2.41 8.89
N MET A 116 0.37 3.20 8.77
CA MET A 116 0.41 4.66 8.73
C MET A 116 -0.18 5.20 10.04
N THR A 117 0.61 5.99 10.76
CA THR A 117 0.26 6.61 12.04
C THR A 117 0.29 8.12 11.89
N VAL A 118 -0.75 8.79 12.37
CA VAL A 118 -0.81 10.25 12.49
C VAL A 118 -0.89 10.60 13.96
N THR A 119 -0.07 11.54 14.41
CA THR A 119 -0.03 12.04 15.79
C THR A 119 -0.26 13.54 15.81
N ALA A 120 -1.16 14.02 16.66
CA ALA A 120 -1.38 15.44 16.91
C ALA A 120 -0.87 15.81 18.31
N TYR A 121 -0.35 17.02 18.45
CA TYR A 121 0.21 17.56 19.70
C TYR A 121 -0.42 18.92 19.99
N ASP A 122 -0.80 19.16 21.24
CA ASP A 122 -1.26 20.48 21.71
C ASP A 122 -0.12 21.29 22.36
N ALA A 123 -0.44 22.50 22.82
CA ALA A 123 0.51 23.41 23.48
C ALA A 123 0.86 23.01 24.92
N ALA A 124 -0.01 22.24 25.58
CA ALA A 124 0.17 21.77 26.95
C ALA A 124 1.03 20.49 27.03
N GLY A 125 1.33 19.88 25.88
CA GLY A 125 2.15 18.69 25.74
C GLY A 125 1.36 17.39 25.71
N ASN A 126 0.02 17.44 25.64
CA ASN A 126 -0.75 16.23 25.39
C ASN A 126 -0.67 15.83 23.91
N SER A 127 -0.91 14.56 23.65
CA SER A 127 -0.87 14.01 22.29
C SER A 127 -1.88 12.90 22.12
N GLY A 128 -2.45 12.83 20.92
CA GLY A 128 -3.28 11.72 20.48
C GLY A 128 -2.88 11.25 19.10
N ASN A 129 -3.24 10.01 18.77
CA ASN A 129 -2.87 9.40 17.50
C ASN A 129 -3.94 8.46 16.97
N ALA A 130 -3.87 8.21 15.66
CA ALA A 130 -4.63 7.18 14.99
C ALA A 130 -3.74 6.45 13.99
N SER A 131 -4.05 5.17 13.75
CA SER A 131 -3.33 4.33 12.81
C SER A 131 -4.26 3.56 11.89
N VAL A 132 -3.82 3.37 10.65
CA VAL A 132 -4.44 2.47 9.68
C VAL A 132 -3.37 1.58 9.04
N VAL A 133 -3.74 0.34 8.74
CA VAL A 133 -2.93 -0.61 7.99
C VAL A 133 -3.48 -0.70 6.57
N VAL A 134 -2.61 -0.62 5.57
CA VAL A 134 -2.92 -0.90 4.17
C VAL A 134 -1.99 -1.99 3.68
N ILE A 135 -2.56 -2.98 3.01
CA ILE A 135 -1.81 -4.04 2.37
C ILE A 135 -1.59 -3.60 0.92
N TYR A 136 -0.35 -3.26 0.59
CA TYR A 136 0.04 -3.08 -0.79
C TYR A 136 0.43 -4.45 -1.33
N ASP A 137 -0.31 -4.90 -2.32
CA ASP A 137 -0.07 -6.14 -3.04
C ASP A 137 -0.03 -5.75 -4.51
N GLU A 138 1.17 -5.61 -5.07
CA GLU A 138 1.34 -5.25 -6.48
C GLU A 138 0.72 -6.30 -7.42
N ASP A 139 0.54 -7.52 -6.92
CA ASP A 139 0.06 -8.68 -7.66
C ASP A 139 -1.44 -8.93 -7.48
N ASN A 140 -2.12 -8.15 -6.64
CA ASN A 140 -3.46 -8.45 -6.13
C ASN A 140 -4.41 -8.94 -7.23
N ALA A 141 -4.98 -10.13 -7.03
CA ALA A 141 -5.63 -10.97 -8.05
C ALA A 141 -6.80 -10.31 -8.83
N SER A 142 -7.22 -9.10 -8.46
CA SER A 142 -8.16 -8.28 -9.23
C SER A 142 -7.60 -7.77 -10.56
N THR A 143 -6.28 -7.74 -10.79
CA THR A 143 -5.69 -7.24 -12.05
C THR A 143 -4.80 -8.25 -12.78
N ALA A 144 -4.72 -9.50 -12.28
CA ALA A 144 -3.93 -10.56 -12.91
C ALA A 144 -4.81 -11.47 -13.77
N PHE A 145 -4.35 -11.90 -14.94
CA PHE A 145 -5.02 -12.95 -15.70
C PHE A 145 -4.50 -14.31 -15.22
N ASP A 146 -5.33 -15.07 -14.50
CA ASP A 146 -4.91 -16.33 -13.89
C ASP A 146 -5.78 -17.50 -14.38
N THR A 147 -5.13 -18.52 -14.94
CA THR A 147 -5.79 -19.78 -15.34
C THR A 147 -6.00 -20.74 -14.17
N GLY A 148 -5.33 -20.49 -13.04
CA GLY A 148 -5.33 -21.33 -11.87
C GLY A 148 -4.71 -22.72 -12.11
N LYS A 149 -4.76 -23.56 -11.08
CA LYS A 149 -4.33 -24.96 -11.15
C LYS A 149 -5.47 -25.84 -11.70
N PRO A 150 -5.22 -26.72 -12.67
CA PRO A 150 -6.20 -27.71 -13.11
C PRO A 150 -6.49 -28.72 -11.98
N ALA A 151 -7.73 -29.23 -11.94
CA ALA A 151 -8.07 -30.34 -11.05
C ALA A 151 -7.29 -31.62 -11.39
N ASN A 152 -7.00 -31.82 -12.68
CA ASN A 152 -6.23 -32.95 -13.21
C ASN A 152 -5.06 -32.43 -14.07
N PRO A 153 -3.89 -32.14 -13.47
CA PRO A 153 -2.74 -31.56 -14.17
C PRO A 153 -2.00 -32.53 -15.09
N TYR A 154 -2.33 -33.83 -15.06
CA TYR A 154 -1.68 -34.87 -15.84
C TYR A 154 -2.59 -35.39 -16.97
N PRO A 155 -2.03 -35.82 -18.11
CA PRO A 155 -0.60 -35.87 -18.44
C PRO A 155 0.08 -34.50 -18.49
N SER A 156 1.38 -34.45 -18.20
CA SER A 156 2.17 -33.23 -18.23
C SER A 156 3.43 -33.49 -19.04
N ILE A 157 3.72 -32.58 -19.96
CA ILE A 157 4.94 -32.55 -20.75
C ILE A 157 5.17 -31.12 -21.20
N PHE A 158 6.43 -30.69 -21.27
CA PHE A 158 6.77 -29.39 -21.80
C PHE A 158 6.63 -29.33 -23.32
N GLY A 159 6.47 -28.13 -23.86
CA GLY A 159 6.31 -27.90 -25.29
C GLY A 159 5.97 -26.45 -25.62
N THR A 160 5.47 -26.22 -26.83
CA THR A 160 5.06 -24.88 -27.30
C THR A 160 3.55 -24.80 -27.35
N HIS A 161 2.97 -23.91 -26.55
CA HIS A 161 1.55 -23.57 -26.53
C HIS A 161 1.30 -22.31 -27.36
N ASN A 162 0.34 -22.38 -28.27
CA ASN A 162 -0.17 -21.27 -29.07
C ASN A 162 -1.68 -21.13 -28.84
N GLY A 163 -2.15 -19.90 -28.75
CA GLY A 163 -3.57 -19.62 -28.53
C GLY A 163 -3.84 -18.13 -28.45
N THR A 164 -5.02 -17.78 -27.95
CA THR A 164 -5.45 -16.42 -27.70
C THR A 164 -5.88 -16.22 -26.25
N ILE A 165 -5.70 -14.99 -25.77
CA ILE A 165 -6.14 -14.51 -24.47
C ILE A 165 -7.02 -13.28 -24.70
N THR A 166 -8.17 -13.25 -24.06
CA THR A 166 -9.09 -12.11 -24.04
C THR A 166 -9.40 -11.73 -22.60
N PRO A 167 -8.79 -10.69 -22.04
CA PRO A 167 -9.10 -10.21 -20.69
C PRO A 167 -10.52 -9.64 -20.61
N ASN A 168 -11.24 -9.87 -19.50
CA ASN A 168 -12.56 -9.23 -19.28
C ASN A 168 -12.45 -7.84 -18.59
N GLN A 169 -11.22 -7.40 -18.35
CA GLN A 169 -10.85 -6.09 -17.81
C GLN A 169 -9.46 -5.70 -18.32
N THR A 170 -9.15 -4.41 -18.32
CA THR A 170 -7.82 -3.94 -18.73
C THR A 170 -6.80 -4.31 -17.65
N ILE A 171 -5.72 -4.98 -18.06
CA ILE A 171 -4.65 -5.44 -17.17
C ILE A 171 -3.28 -4.99 -17.67
N THR A 172 -2.36 -4.74 -16.75
CA THR A 172 -0.94 -4.51 -17.08
C THR A 172 -0.15 -5.76 -16.74
N VAL A 173 0.70 -6.20 -17.66
CA VAL A 173 1.46 -7.44 -17.57
C VAL A 173 2.95 -7.12 -17.73
N SER A 174 3.75 -7.50 -16.75
CA SER A 174 5.22 -7.47 -16.82
C SER A 174 5.85 -8.81 -16.45
N LYS A 175 5.09 -9.76 -15.90
CA LYS A 175 5.55 -11.10 -15.52
C LYS A 175 4.54 -12.17 -15.94
N LEU A 176 5.05 -13.39 -16.17
CA LEU A 176 4.27 -14.61 -16.32
C LEU A 176 4.77 -15.65 -15.32
N TYR A 177 3.87 -16.13 -14.45
CA TYR A 177 4.08 -17.25 -13.53
C TYR A 177 3.57 -18.54 -14.16
N THR A 178 4.31 -19.65 -14.01
CA THR A 178 3.89 -20.99 -14.45
C THR A 178 3.64 -21.91 -13.26
N TYR A 179 2.48 -22.55 -13.19
CA TYR A 179 2.22 -23.57 -12.18
C TYR A 179 2.96 -24.86 -12.54
N SER A 180 3.90 -25.28 -11.70
CA SER A 180 4.64 -26.53 -11.89
C SER A 180 3.92 -27.75 -11.30
N CYS A 181 4.09 -28.93 -11.91
CA CYS A 181 3.82 -30.18 -11.20
C CYS A 181 4.73 -30.30 -9.96
N ALA A 182 4.27 -31.01 -8.93
CA ALA A 182 5.02 -31.10 -7.67
C ALA A 182 6.39 -31.77 -7.90
N GLY A 183 7.47 -31.10 -7.48
CA GLY A 183 8.83 -31.63 -7.57
C GLY A 183 9.47 -31.63 -8.96
N THR A 184 8.83 -31.07 -9.98
CA THR A 184 9.35 -31.12 -11.36
C THR A 184 10.08 -29.85 -11.80
N GLY A 185 9.76 -28.70 -11.21
CA GLY A 185 10.31 -27.41 -11.63
C GLY A 185 9.81 -26.94 -13.00
N GLY A 186 8.58 -27.30 -13.39
CA GLY A 186 7.91 -26.76 -14.58
C GLY A 186 7.93 -25.23 -14.62
N HIS A 187 8.32 -24.65 -15.74
CA HIS A 187 8.49 -23.21 -15.91
C HIS A 187 8.24 -22.79 -17.37
N THR A 188 8.30 -21.49 -17.64
CA THR A 188 8.28 -20.93 -19.00
C THR A 188 9.69 -20.54 -19.42
N GLU A 189 10.13 -21.05 -20.57
CA GLU A 189 11.43 -20.74 -21.20
C GLU A 189 11.33 -19.51 -22.11
N TYR A 190 10.17 -19.30 -22.73
CA TYR A 190 9.90 -18.18 -23.62
C TYR A 190 8.41 -17.84 -23.62
N VAL A 191 8.08 -16.55 -23.57
CA VAL A 191 6.73 -16.05 -23.78
C VAL A 191 6.76 -14.96 -24.85
N ARG A 192 5.74 -14.94 -25.70
CA ARG A 192 5.45 -13.86 -26.65
C ARG A 192 3.96 -13.56 -26.60
N ILE A 193 3.61 -12.29 -26.47
CA ILE A 193 2.25 -11.79 -26.63
C ILE A 193 2.25 -10.85 -27.82
N TYR A 194 1.33 -11.04 -28.76
CA TYR A 194 1.34 -10.36 -30.05
C TYR A 194 -0.05 -10.20 -30.66
N ASN A 195 -0.18 -9.27 -31.60
CA ASN A 195 -1.38 -9.08 -32.41
C ASN A 195 -1.00 -8.90 -33.88
N GLU A 196 -1.94 -8.44 -34.72
CA GLU A 196 -1.71 -8.17 -36.14
C GLU A 196 -0.58 -7.15 -36.40
N SER A 197 -0.29 -6.28 -35.43
CA SER A 197 0.80 -5.28 -35.52
C SER A 197 2.18 -5.85 -35.17
N GLY A 198 2.26 -7.09 -34.68
CA GLY A 198 3.51 -7.76 -34.32
C GLY A 198 3.65 -8.05 -32.82
N THR A 199 4.88 -8.28 -32.37
CA THR A 199 5.18 -8.55 -30.95
C THR A 199 4.86 -7.35 -30.09
N LEU A 200 4.05 -7.53 -29.06
CA LEU A 200 3.77 -6.52 -28.05
C LEU A 200 4.72 -6.64 -26.86
N ALA A 201 4.94 -7.87 -26.39
CA ALA A 201 5.93 -8.19 -25.38
C ALA A 201 6.50 -9.60 -25.56
N GLU A 202 7.70 -9.78 -25.03
CA GLU A 202 8.37 -11.06 -24.99
C GLU A 202 9.19 -11.20 -23.71
N GLY A 203 9.30 -12.44 -23.22
CA GLY A 203 10.09 -12.79 -22.06
C GLY A 203 10.98 -13.97 -22.38
N HIS A 204 12.22 -13.94 -21.90
CA HIS A 204 13.23 -14.97 -22.14
C HIS A 204 13.74 -15.47 -20.79
N TRP A 205 13.81 -16.80 -20.65
CA TRP A 205 14.24 -17.42 -19.41
C TRP A 205 15.75 -17.28 -19.21
N ASN A 206 16.14 -16.86 -18.01
CA ASN A 206 17.54 -16.56 -17.65
C ASN A 206 18.15 -17.64 -16.74
N GLY A 207 17.57 -18.85 -16.75
CA GLY A 207 18.01 -19.98 -15.94
C GLY A 207 17.31 -20.09 -14.58
N TYR A 208 17.70 -21.10 -13.80
CA TYR A 208 17.14 -21.35 -12.47
C TYR A 208 17.69 -20.36 -11.44
N ALA A 209 17.01 -19.21 -11.32
CA ALA A 209 17.12 -18.32 -10.16
C ALA A 209 16.14 -18.74 -9.05
N TRP A 210 16.17 -18.05 -7.91
CA TRP A 210 15.23 -18.29 -6.80
C TRP A 210 13.74 -18.18 -7.21
N ASP A 211 13.44 -17.45 -8.29
CA ASP A 211 12.10 -17.20 -8.81
C ASP A 211 11.88 -17.83 -10.21
N TYR A 212 12.35 -19.07 -10.40
CA TYR A 212 12.35 -19.72 -11.72
C TYR A 212 10.96 -19.98 -12.31
N HIS A 213 9.89 -19.93 -11.51
CA HIS A 213 8.52 -20.04 -12.00
C HIS A 213 8.07 -18.82 -12.80
N ASN A 214 8.77 -17.70 -12.61
CA ASN A 214 8.46 -16.43 -13.23
C ASN A 214 9.41 -16.09 -14.38
N ILE A 215 8.83 -15.50 -15.42
CA ILE A 215 9.56 -14.90 -16.53
C ILE A 215 9.12 -13.44 -16.66
N THR A 216 10.09 -12.53 -16.75
CA THR A 216 9.83 -11.10 -16.94
C THR A 216 9.69 -10.79 -18.43
N LEU A 217 8.65 -10.02 -18.76
CA LEU A 217 8.39 -9.52 -20.10
C LEU A 217 9.13 -8.20 -20.30
N THR A 218 9.81 -8.09 -21.43
CA THR A 218 10.51 -6.88 -21.88
C THR A 218 9.83 -6.43 -23.19
N ALA A 219 9.00 -5.38 -23.22
CA ALA A 219 8.53 -4.47 -22.16
C ALA A 219 7.26 -4.94 -21.44
N SER A 220 6.87 -4.24 -20.37
CA SER A 220 5.53 -4.38 -19.79
C SER A 220 4.47 -3.93 -20.81
N ILE A 221 3.34 -4.63 -20.86
CA ILE A 221 2.24 -4.33 -21.80
C ILE A 221 0.91 -4.17 -21.07
N THR A 222 0.01 -3.39 -21.67
CA THR A 222 -1.38 -3.30 -21.23
C THR A 222 -2.25 -4.09 -22.19
N LEU A 223 -2.91 -5.13 -21.68
CA LEU A 223 -3.94 -5.87 -22.40
C LEU A 223 -5.30 -5.23 -22.11
N LEU A 224 -5.97 -4.76 -23.15
CA LEU A 224 -7.25 -4.06 -23.03
C LEU A 224 -8.39 -5.03 -22.77
N LYS A 225 -9.37 -4.57 -22.00
CA LYS A 225 -10.65 -5.28 -21.81
C LYS A 225 -11.28 -5.65 -23.16
N ASP A 226 -11.78 -6.88 -23.25
CA ASP A 226 -12.51 -7.44 -24.39
C ASP A 226 -11.72 -7.40 -25.71
N HIS A 227 -10.40 -7.31 -25.63
CA HIS A 227 -9.50 -7.35 -26.77
C HIS A 227 -8.73 -8.68 -26.80
N GLU A 228 -8.69 -9.30 -27.97
CA GLU A 228 -8.02 -10.58 -28.16
C GLU A 228 -6.54 -10.39 -28.51
N TYR A 229 -5.68 -11.17 -27.87
CA TYR A 229 -4.24 -11.19 -28.09
C TYR A 229 -3.78 -12.61 -28.35
N ASN A 230 -2.86 -12.80 -29.30
CA ASN A 230 -2.22 -14.10 -29.51
C ASN A 230 -1.09 -14.28 -28.51
N TYR A 231 -0.88 -15.52 -28.07
CA TYR A 231 0.27 -15.89 -27.27
C TYR A 231 1.02 -17.07 -27.88
N THR A 232 2.33 -17.09 -27.62
CA THR A 232 3.18 -18.26 -27.75
C THR A 232 3.94 -18.44 -26.44
N ILE A 233 3.76 -19.57 -25.77
CA ILE A 233 4.44 -19.90 -24.51
C ILE A 233 5.18 -21.21 -24.72
N LYS A 234 6.50 -21.19 -24.55
CA LYS A 234 7.33 -22.40 -24.52
C LYS A 234 7.60 -22.75 -23.07
N THR A 235 7.11 -23.90 -22.65
CA THR A 235 7.34 -24.41 -21.31
C THR A 235 8.57 -25.32 -21.28
N GLY A 236 9.15 -25.47 -20.08
CA GLY A 236 10.22 -26.41 -19.77
C GLY A 236 9.83 -27.35 -18.62
N SER A 237 10.51 -28.50 -18.52
CA SER A 237 10.25 -29.56 -17.53
C SER A 237 8.81 -30.12 -17.56
N TYR A 238 8.02 -29.97 -16.49
CA TYR A 238 6.65 -30.50 -16.41
C TYR A 238 5.71 -29.45 -15.80
N PRO A 239 5.15 -28.55 -16.63
CA PRO A 239 4.14 -27.58 -16.21
C PRO A 239 2.80 -28.27 -15.95
N GLN A 240 1.92 -27.67 -15.15
CA GLN A 240 0.53 -28.10 -15.08
C GLN A 240 -0.22 -27.69 -16.35
N ILE A 241 -1.10 -28.55 -16.82
CA ILE A 241 -1.84 -28.36 -18.08
C ILE A 241 -3.33 -28.57 -17.83
N HIS A 242 -4.14 -27.63 -18.30
CA HIS A 242 -5.58 -27.78 -18.41
C HIS A 242 -5.90 -28.51 -19.71
N HIS A 243 -6.52 -29.70 -19.59
CA HIS A 243 -6.92 -30.55 -20.71
C HIS A 243 -8.29 -30.11 -21.25
N THR A 244 -8.36 -28.90 -21.79
CA THR A 244 -9.54 -28.28 -22.41
C THR A 244 -9.13 -27.37 -23.57
N PRO A 245 -9.90 -27.28 -24.67
CA PRO A 245 -9.62 -26.37 -25.80
C PRO A 245 -9.81 -24.89 -25.44
N ALA A 246 -10.60 -24.60 -24.42
CA ALA A 246 -10.85 -23.25 -23.95
C ALA A 246 -11.14 -23.25 -22.45
N LEU A 247 -10.72 -22.18 -21.77
CA LEU A 247 -10.85 -22.02 -20.33
C LEU A 247 -11.36 -20.62 -19.99
N PRO A 248 -12.58 -20.49 -19.44
CA PRO A 248 -12.98 -19.27 -18.74
C PRO A 248 -12.15 -19.12 -17.46
N THR A 249 -11.67 -17.92 -17.21
CA THR A 249 -11.03 -17.53 -15.96
C THR A 249 -11.87 -16.47 -15.26
N THR A 250 -11.53 -16.13 -14.01
CA THR A 250 -12.15 -15.00 -13.31
C THR A 250 -11.96 -13.69 -14.08
N ASN A 251 -10.84 -13.54 -14.78
CA ASN A 251 -10.39 -12.28 -15.39
C ASN A 251 -10.30 -12.32 -16.92
N GLY A 252 -10.98 -13.28 -17.56
CA GLY A 252 -11.12 -13.34 -19.01
C GLY A 252 -11.25 -14.76 -19.56
N TRP A 253 -10.74 -14.94 -20.76
CA TRP A 253 -10.84 -16.18 -21.52
C TRP A 253 -9.48 -16.52 -22.16
N ILE A 254 -9.12 -17.80 -22.18
CA ILE A 254 -7.95 -18.30 -22.92
C ILE A 254 -8.35 -19.52 -23.75
N ASN A 255 -7.79 -19.66 -24.95
CA ASN A 255 -7.98 -20.85 -25.79
C ASN A 255 -6.63 -21.50 -26.14
N CYS A 256 -6.68 -22.76 -26.58
CA CYS A 256 -5.56 -23.46 -27.17
C CYS A 256 -5.81 -23.58 -28.68
N THR A 257 -5.06 -22.84 -29.49
CA THR A 257 -5.04 -23.04 -30.94
C THR A 257 -4.18 -24.25 -31.31
N GLU A 258 -3.07 -24.45 -30.60
CA GLU A 258 -2.16 -25.58 -30.84
C GLU A 258 -1.20 -25.75 -29.65
N PHE A 259 -0.99 -26.98 -29.20
CA PHE A 259 0.12 -27.34 -28.33
C PHE A 259 0.97 -28.42 -28.99
N THR A 260 2.26 -28.16 -29.18
CA THR A 260 3.22 -29.17 -29.68
C THR A 260 4.14 -29.60 -28.54
N ASP A 261 4.10 -30.88 -28.16
CA ASP A 261 4.93 -31.43 -27.09
C ASP A 261 6.39 -31.67 -27.50
N ALA A 262 7.23 -31.97 -26.52
CA ALA A 262 8.65 -32.28 -26.72
C ALA A 262 8.92 -33.49 -27.66
N ASN A 263 7.93 -34.34 -27.93
CA ASN A 263 8.01 -35.46 -28.87
C ASN A 263 7.46 -35.11 -30.26
N GLY A 264 7.03 -33.87 -30.48
CA GLY A 264 6.45 -33.40 -31.74
C GLY A 264 4.98 -33.79 -31.94
N ARG A 265 4.26 -34.24 -30.89
CA ARG A 265 2.82 -34.49 -30.98
C ARG A 265 2.04 -33.20 -30.79
N VAL A 266 0.97 -33.06 -31.54
CA VAL A 266 0.12 -31.87 -31.55
C VAL A 266 -1.21 -32.16 -30.85
N TYR A 267 -1.64 -31.23 -30.00
CA TYR A 267 -2.89 -31.25 -29.24
C TYR A 267 -3.61 -29.91 -29.42
N TYR A 268 -4.93 -29.93 -29.27
CA TYR A 268 -5.79 -28.75 -29.49
C TYR A 268 -6.58 -28.39 -28.22
N ASP A 269 -6.22 -28.99 -27.11
CA ASP A 269 -6.93 -28.97 -25.84
C ASP A 269 -5.98 -28.84 -24.65
N TRP A 270 -4.76 -28.34 -24.84
CA TRP A 270 -3.73 -28.31 -23.79
C TRP A 270 -3.31 -26.87 -23.50
N ILE A 271 -4.04 -26.24 -22.57
CA ILE A 271 -3.79 -24.88 -22.11
C ILE A 271 -2.79 -24.91 -20.95
N PRO A 272 -1.72 -24.11 -20.97
CA PRO A 272 -0.76 -24.09 -19.87
C PRO A 272 -1.39 -23.42 -18.65
N ALA A 273 -1.13 -23.96 -17.46
CA ALA A 273 -1.51 -23.32 -16.21
C ALA A 273 -0.53 -22.17 -15.89
N ILE A 274 -0.96 -20.94 -16.14
CA ILE A 274 -0.19 -19.71 -15.98
C ILE A 274 -0.98 -18.60 -15.25
N ARG A 275 -0.23 -17.59 -14.80
CA ARG A 275 -0.76 -16.30 -14.35
C ARG A 275 0.05 -15.16 -14.98
N LEU A 276 -0.62 -14.21 -15.63
CA LEU A 276 -0.05 -12.96 -16.14
C LEU A 276 -0.35 -11.83 -15.17
N TYR A 277 0.68 -11.07 -14.80
CA TYR A 277 0.58 -10.03 -13.76
C TYR A 277 1.71 -9.01 -13.90
N PHE A 278 1.73 -7.97 -13.06
CA PHE A 278 2.72 -6.89 -13.14
C PHE A 278 4.00 -7.14 -12.35
#